data_AF-A0A7K1T1Q3-F1
#
_entry.id   AF-A0A7K1T1Q3-F1
#
_cell.length_a   1.000
_cell.length_b   1.000
_cell.length_c   1.000
_cell.angle_alpha   90.00
_cell.angle_beta   90.00
_cell.angle_gamma   90.00
#
_symmetry.space_group_name_H-M   'P 1'
#
loop_
_entity.id
_entity.type
_entity.pdbx_description
1 polymer ?
#
loop_
_entity_poly.entity_id
_entity_poly.type
_entity_poly.pdbx_seq_one_letter_code
_entity_poly.pdbx_strand_id
1 'polypeptide(L)'
;MKTIGIPDELHTKLKKYCDKTGLNLGEFVETSLKYFEKSGINPAEHESPAAEMLKLIKRIDSVVAFIRKQESDLLRPMVESVSLSENRIQRELSSISKTEQVDGLNAKLVKLVANLNDAHEEQTKKMVEVVNRHAEQNRAAMTLMATLIDAKNQSGFLNDLGKTYTKLLLNKQQSL
;
A
#
# COMPACT_ATOMS: atom_id res chain seq x y z
N MET A 1 -28.94 -42.94 69.75
CA MET A 1 -28.56 -43.65 68.52
C MET A 1 -29.77 -43.76 67.61
N LYS A 2 -29.62 -43.43 66.33
CA LYS A 2 -30.64 -43.72 65.31
C LYS A 2 -30.18 -44.95 64.52
N THR A 3 -31.10 -45.85 64.22
CA THR A 3 -30.79 -47.12 63.55
C THR A 3 -31.23 -47.06 62.09
N ILE A 4 -30.36 -47.51 61.18
CA ILE A 4 -30.67 -47.64 59.75
C ILE A 4 -30.78 -49.13 59.43
N GLY A 5 -31.93 -49.55 58.91
CA GLY A 5 -32.14 -50.93 58.45
C GLY A 5 -31.50 -51.14 57.09
N ILE A 6 -30.56 -52.07 56.99
CA ILE A 6 -29.94 -52.49 55.73
C ILE A 6 -29.94 -54.01 55.61
N PRO A 7 -30.09 -54.58 54.40
CA PRO A 7 -29.99 -56.03 54.19
C PRO A 7 -28.60 -56.58 54.55
N ASP A 8 -28.53 -57.82 55.04
CA ASP A 8 -27.29 -58.46 55.51
C ASP A 8 -26.19 -58.53 54.44
N GLU A 9 -26.56 -58.72 53.17
CA GLU A 9 -25.63 -58.71 52.03
C GLU A 9 -24.97 -57.33 51.86
N LEU A 10 -25.76 -56.27 51.99
CA LEU A 10 -25.30 -54.89 51.85
C LEU A 10 -24.42 -54.49 53.04
N HIS A 11 -24.81 -54.91 54.25
CA HIS A 11 -24.02 -54.72 55.46
C HIS A 11 -22.64 -55.38 55.35
N THR A 12 -22.56 -56.59 54.80
CA THR A 12 -21.29 -57.30 54.58
C THR A 12 -20.39 -56.57 53.57
N LYS A 13 -20.97 -56.06 52.47
CA LYS A 13 -20.22 -55.26 51.48
C LYS A 13 -19.75 -53.93 52.06
N LEU A 14 -20.61 -53.24 52.80
CA LEU A 14 -20.30 -51.98 53.45
C LEU A 14 -19.16 -52.15 54.46
N LYS A 15 -19.22 -53.19 55.30
CA LYS A 15 -18.17 -53.50 56.26
C LYS A 15 -16.81 -53.73 55.57
N LYS A 16 -16.78 -54.53 54.51
CA LYS A 16 -15.56 -54.72 53.69
C LYS A 16 -15.05 -53.43 53.04
N TYR A 17 -15.94 -52.52 52.66
CA TYR A 17 -15.54 -51.23 52.08
C TYR A 17 -14.94 -50.33 53.16
N CYS A 18 -15.63 -50.19 54.29
CA CYS A 18 -15.18 -49.48 55.48
C CYS A 18 -13.81 -49.97 55.97
N ASP A 19 -13.59 -51.28 56.01
CA ASP A 19 -12.30 -51.90 56.37
C ASP A 19 -11.17 -51.51 55.39
N LYS A 20 -11.48 -51.35 54.10
CA LYS A 20 -10.49 -50.92 53.07
C LYS A 20 -10.18 -49.42 53.14
N THR A 21 -11.19 -48.60 53.44
CA THR A 21 -11.04 -47.14 53.52
C THR A 21 -10.61 -46.65 54.90
N GLY A 22 -10.55 -47.54 55.91
CA GLY A 22 -10.18 -47.21 57.28
C GLY A 22 -11.26 -46.39 58.02
N LEU A 23 -12.52 -46.50 57.62
CA LEU A 23 -13.64 -45.75 58.21
C LEU A 23 -14.52 -46.67 59.04
N ASN A 24 -15.06 -46.19 60.16
CA ASN A 24 -16.13 -46.92 60.85
C ASN A 24 -17.49 -46.71 60.14
N LEU A 25 -18.50 -47.56 60.41
CA LEU A 25 -19.80 -47.46 59.74
C LEU A 25 -20.51 -46.10 59.97
N GLY A 26 -20.38 -45.51 61.15
CA GLY A 26 -20.98 -44.22 61.46
C GLY A 26 -20.27 -43.06 60.74
N GLU A 27 -18.94 -43.07 60.76
CA GLU A 27 -18.07 -42.15 60.03
C GLU A 27 -18.31 -42.22 58.52
N PHE A 28 -18.54 -43.42 57.98
CA PHE A 28 -18.88 -43.58 56.56
C PHE A 28 -20.18 -42.85 56.22
N VAL A 29 -21.23 -42.98 57.04
CA VAL A 29 -22.52 -42.31 56.79
C VAL A 29 -22.39 -40.80 56.93
N GLU A 30 -21.70 -40.32 57.97
CA GLU A 30 -21.45 -38.89 58.17
C GLU A 30 -20.61 -38.28 57.05
N THR A 31 -19.53 -38.96 56.65
CA THR A 31 -18.63 -38.51 55.58
C THR A 31 -19.33 -38.53 54.23
N SER A 32 -20.16 -39.55 53.97
CA SER A 32 -20.93 -39.64 52.73
C SER A 32 -21.93 -38.51 52.62
N LEU A 33 -22.66 -38.20 53.70
CA LEU A 33 -23.61 -37.08 53.70
C LEU A 33 -22.90 -35.75 53.41
N LYS A 34 -21.80 -35.47 54.12
CA LYS A 34 -20.99 -34.26 53.88
C LYS A 34 -20.41 -34.22 52.46
N TYR A 35 -20.02 -35.37 51.91
CA TYR A 35 -19.51 -35.47 50.54
C TYR A 35 -20.58 -35.13 49.51
N PHE A 36 -21.79 -35.68 49.64
CA PHE A 36 -22.90 -35.37 48.72
C PHE A 36 -23.38 -33.92 48.86
N GLU A 37 -23.46 -33.39 50.08
CA GLU A 37 -23.79 -31.97 50.32
C GLU A 37 -22.76 -31.03 49.69
N LYS A 38 -21.46 -31.33 49.86
CA LYS A 38 -20.39 -30.50 49.31
C LYS A 38 -20.25 -30.62 47.80
N SER A 39 -20.43 -31.82 47.25
CA SER A 39 -20.33 -32.07 45.81
C SER A 39 -21.58 -31.65 45.04
N GLY A 40 -22.72 -31.48 45.72
CA GLY A 40 -24.00 -31.16 45.10
C GLY A 40 -24.59 -32.30 44.27
N ILE A 41 -24.08 -33.53 44.44
CA ILE A 41 -24.47 -34.70 43.66
C ILE A 41 -25.54 -35.47 44.43
N ASN A 42 -26.72 -35.65 43.82
CA ASN A 42 -27.72 -36.58 44.32
C ASN A 42 -27.38 -38.03 43.91
N PRO A 43 -27.03 -38.93 44.84
CA PRO A 43 -26.64 -40.31 44.54
C PRO A 43 -27.76 -41.17 43.91
N ALA A 44 -29.02 -40.72 43.92
CA ALA A 44 -30.13 -41.42 43.29
C ALA A 44 -30.39 -40.99 41.83
N GLU A 45 -29.96 -39.80 41.43
CA GLU A 45 -30.34 -39.18 40.15
C GLU A 45 -29.16 -38.85 39.25
N HIS A 46 -28.02 -38.43 39.82
CA HIS A 46 -26.87 -38.06 39.01
C HIS A 46 -26.13 -39.30 38.53
N GLU A 47 -25.72 -39.25 37.25
CA GLU A 47 -24.74 -40.20 36.73
C GLU A 47 -23.43 -40.12 37.53
N SER A 48 -22.69 -41.22 37.55
CA SER A 48 -21.38 -41.25 38.20
C SER A 48 -20.49 -40.11 37.68
N PRO A 49 -19.72 -39.43 38.56
CA PRO A 49 -18.78 -38.38 38.14
C PRO A 49 -17.87 -38.80 36.97
N ALA A 50 -17.52 -40.08 36.88
CA ALA A 50 -16.72 -40.61 35.78
C ALA A 50 -17.44 -40.52 34.42
N ALA A 51 -18.76 -40.73 34.38
CA ALA A 51 -19.55 -40.66 33.16
C ALA A 51 -19.73 -39.21 32.67
N GLU A 52 -19.93 -38.26 33.59
CA GLU A 52 -19.97 -36.84 33.24
C GLU A 52 -18.62 -36.34 32.72
N MET A 53 -17.52 -36.75 33.36
CA MET A 53 -16.17 -36.46 32.87
C MET A 53 -15.95 -37.01 31.47
N LEU A 54 -16.42 -38.23 31.17
CA LEU A 54 -16.34 -38.82 29.84
C LEU A 54 -17.13 -38.01 28.80
N LYS A 55 -18.32 -37.50 29.15
CA LYS A 55 -19.10 -36.61 28.28
C LYS A 55 -18.34 -35.32 28.00
N LEU A 56 -17.65 -34.76 29.00
CA LEU A 56 -16.84 -33.56 28.83
C LEU A 56 -15.66 -33.82 27.87
N ILE A 57 -14.95 -34.93 28.04
CA ILE A 57 -13.83 -35.34 27.17
C ILE A 57 -14.30 -35.45 25.71
N LYS A 58 -15.43 -36.14 25.45
CA LYS A 58 -15.99 -36.24 24.09
C LYS A 58 -16.33 -34.89 23.47
N ARG A 59 -16.82 -33.93 24.27
CA ARG A 59 -17.07 -32.56 23.80
C ARG A 59 -15.77 -31.85 23.46
N ILE A 60 -14.71 -32.01 24.25
CA ILE A 60 -13.38 -31.45 23.98
C ILE A 60 -12.84 -32.04 22.67
N ASP A 61 -12.91 -33.35 22.46
CA ASP A 61 -12.48 -33.99 21.21
C ASP A 61 -13.21 -33.43 20.00
N SER A 62 -14.51 -33.17 20.14
CA SER A 62 -15.34 -32.56 19.09
C SER A 62 -14.88 -31.13 18.77
N VAL A 63 -14.53 -30.33 19.78
CA VAL A 63 -13.99 -28.97 19.61
C VAL A 63 -12.62 -29.01 18.92
N VAL A 64 -11.74 -29.92 19.32
CA VAL A 64 -10.43 -30.09 18.69
C VAL A 64 -10.58 -30.50 17.22
N ALA A 65 -11.50 -31.41 16.91
CA ALA A 65 -11.80 -31.80 15.54
C ALA A 65 -12.32 -30.62 14.71
N PHE A 66 -13.19 -29.79 15.29
CA PHE A 66 -13.68 -28.57 14.64
C PHE A 66 -12.54 -27.58 14.35
N ILE A 67 -11.66 -27.32 15.32
CA ILE A 67 -10.51 -26.41 15.13
C ILE A 67 -9.60 -26.91 14.00
N ARG A 68 -9.27 -28.21 13.98
CA ARG A 68 -8.46 -28.81 12.91
C ARG A 68 -9.12 -28.66 11.54
N LYS A 69 -10.44 -28.80 11.47
CA LYS A 69 -11.19 -28.60 10.24
C LYS A 69 -11.17 -27.13 9.79
N GLN A 70 -11.35 -26.17 10.70
CA GLN A 70 -11.23 -24.75 10.39
C GLN A 70 -9.82 -24.36 9.94
N GLU A 71 -8.79 -24.94 10.55
CA GLU A 71 -7.40 -24.75 10.14
C GLU A 71 -7.16 -25.25 8.72
N SER A 72 -7.62 -26.47 8.42
CA SER A 72 -7.46 -27.13 7.12
C SER A 72 -8.26 -26.47 6.01
N ASP A 73 -9.54 -26.21 6.23
CA ASP A 73 -10.47 -25.81 5.18
C ASP A 73 -10.43 -24.29 4.92
N LEU A 74 -10.02 -23.48 5.90
CA LEU A 74 -10.08 -22.03 5.82
C LEU A 74 -8.71 -21.36 6.01
N LEU A 75 -8.08 -21.55 7.17
CA LEU A 75 -6.88 -20.77 7.52
C LEU A 75 -5.68 -21.10 6.62
N ARG A 76 -5.41 -22.39 6.36
CA ARG A 76 -4.29 -22.81 5.49
C ARG A 76 -4.45 -22.27 4.05
N PRO A 77 -5.59 -22.47 3.36
CA PRO A 77 -5.82 -21.86 2.04
C PRO A 77 -5.72 -20.34 2.04
N MET A 78 -6.18 -19.66 3.09
CA MET A 78 -6.04 -18.21 3.20
C MET A 78 -4.58 -17.78 3.26
N VAL A 79 -3.75 -18.43 4.08
CA VAL A 79 -2.31 -18.13 4.18
C VAL A 79 -1.62 -18.37 2.84
N GLU A 80 -1.93 -19.48 2.17
CA GLU A 80 -1.41 -19.77 0.83
C GLU A 80 -1.83 -18.71 -0.19
N SER A 81 -3.09 -18.31 -0.22
CA SER A 81 -3.61 -17.27 -1.10
C SER A 81 -2.94 -15.92 -0.85
N VAL A 82 -2.73 -15.56 0.42
CA VAL A 82 -2.03 -14.32 0.79
C VAL A 82 -0.58 -14.38 0.32
N SER A 83 0.14 -15.47 0.56
CA SER A 83 1.51 -15.63 0.12
C SER A 83 1.63 -15.60 -1.41
N LEU A 84 0.70 -16.21 -2.13
CA LEU A 84 0.65 -16.14 -3.60
C LEU A 84 0.41 -14.70 -4.09
N SER A 85 -0.49 -13.97 -3.44
CA SER A 85 -0.76 -12.57 -3.77
C SER A 85 0.44 -11.68 -3.49
N GLU A 86 1.10 -11.86 -2.34
CA GLU A 86 2.32 -11.15 -1.96
C GLU A 86 3.43 -11.37 -3.01
N ASN A 87 3.70 -12.63 -3.37
CA ASN A 87 4.68 -12.97 -4.41
C ASN A 87 4.33 -12.37 -5.78
N ARG A 88 3.04 -12.25 -6.12
CA ARG A 88 2.60 -11.57 -7.34
C ARG A 88 2.86 -10.07 -7.25
N ILE A 89 2.45 -9.44 -6.15
CA ILE A 89 2.67 -8.00 -5.91
C ILE A 89 4.16 -7.68 -5.95
N GLN A 90 5.01 -8.47 -5.32
CA GLN A 90 6.45 -8.25 -5.34
C GLN A 90 7.03 -8.33 -6.75
N ARG A 91 6.56 -9.27 -7.59
CA ARG A 91 6.99 -9.37 -9.00
C ARG A 91 6.55 -8.16 -9.81
N GLU A 92 5.30 -7.74 -9.69
CA GLU A 92 4.78 -6.56 -10.39
C GLU A 92 5.44 -5.27 -9.90
N LEU A 93 5.65 -5.13 -8.59
CA LEU A 93 6.38 -3.99 -8.05
C LEU A 93 7.82 -3.98 -8.54
N SER A 94 8.48 -5.14 -8.61
CA SER A 94 9.83 -5.25 -9.15
C SER A 94 9.88 -4.96 -10.66
N SER A 95 8.82 -5.26 -11.42
CA SER A 95 8.76 -4.93 -12.85
C SER A 95 8.55 -3.43 -13.08
N ILE A 96 7.75 -2.76 -12.25
CA ILE A 96 7.52 -1.30 -12.28
C ILE A 96 8.72 -0.53 -11.72
N SER A 97 9.27 -1.01 -10.60
CA SER A 97 10.41 -0.41 -9.91
C SER A 97 11.73 -0.63 -10.63
N LYS A 98 11.76 -1.38 -11.74
CA LYS A 98 12.84 -1.27 -12.71
C LYS A 98 12.77 0.10 -13.35
N THR A 99 13.45 1.01 -12.67
CA THR A 99 13.79 2.37 -13.05
C THR A 99 14.30 2.43 -14.49
N GLU A 100 14.79 1.33 -15.09
CA GLU A 100 15.15 1.22 -16.52
C GLU A 100 14.13 1.81 -17.50
N GLN A 101 12.82 1.64 -17.27
CA GLN A 101 11.84 2.24 -18.19
C GLN A 101 11.74 3.75 -18.00
N VAL A 102 11.75 4.22 -16.75
CA VAL A 102 11.69 5.65 -16.42
C VAL A 102 12.99 6.35 -16.81
N ASP A 103 14.13 5.78 -16.49
CA ASP A 103 15.47 6.22 -16.86
C ASP A 103 15.67 6.18 -18.38
N GLY A 104 15.17 5.12 -19.03
CA GLY A 104 15.20 5.00 -20.49
C GLY A 104 14.33 6.05 -21.18
N LEU A 105 13.13 6.32 -20.66
CA LEU A 105 12.27 7.41 -21.13
C LEU A 105 12.90 8.78 -20.86
N ASN A 106 13.48 8.97 -19.68
CA ASN A 106 14.15 10.21 -19.30
C ASN A 106 15.37 10.47 -20.19
N ALA A 107 16.21 9.46 -20.43
CA ALA A 107 17.36 9.57 -21.34
C ALA A 107 16.94 9.90 -22.78
N LYS A 108 15.83 9.31 -23.26
CA LYS A 108 15.25 9.66 -24.57
C LYS A 108 14.72 11.09 -24.57
N LEU A 109 14.05 11.53 -23.50
CA LEU A 109 13.53 12.89 -23.36
C LEU A 109 14.65 13.92 -23.36
N VAL A 110 15.70 13.70 -22.57
CA VAL A 110 16.89 14.57 -22.51
C VAL A 110 17.54 14.70 -23.89
N LYS A 111 17.72 13.59 -24.61
CA LYS A 111 18.25 13.62 -25.99
C LYS A 111 17.34 14.38 -26.95
N LEU A 112 16.02 14.19 -26.85
CA LEU A 112 15.06 14.90 -27.70
C LEU A 112 15.10 16.41 -27.45
N VAL A 113 15.14 16.83 -26.19
CA VAL A 113 15.25 18.25 -25.81
C VAL A 113 16.56 18.86 -26.31
N ALA A 114 17.68 18.15 -26.16
CA ALA A 114 18.97 18.61 -26.68
C ALA A 114 18.92 18.82 -28.20
N ASN A 115 18.45 17.81 -28.95
CA ASN A 115 18.34 17.89 -30.40
C ASN A 115 17.39 19.02 -30.85
N LEU A 116 16.29 19.26 -30.13
CA LEU A 116 15.37 20.35 -30.41
C LEU A 116 16.05 21.71 -30.17
N ASN A 117 16.79 21.87 -29.08
CA ASN A 117 17.51 23.10 -28.79
C ASN A 117 18.58 23.40 -29.86
N ASP A 118 19.36 22.39 -30.26
CA ASP A 118 20.38 22.55 -31.31
C ASP A 118 19.75 22.95 -32.66
N ALA A 119 18.64 22.32 -33.03
CA ALA A 119 17.90 22.67 -34.23
C ALA A 119 17.31 24.10 -34.15
N HIS A 120 16.82 24.50 -32.98
CA HIS A 120 16.29 25.84 -32.76
C HIS A 120 17.38 26.91 -32.81
N GLU A 121 18.56 26.64 -32.27
CA GLU A 121 19.73 27.52 -32.33
C GLU A 121 20.14 27.76 -33.78
N GLU A 122 20.27 26.69 -34.56
CA GLU A 122 20.62 26.76 -35.97
C GLU A 122 19.56 27.50 -36.80
N GLN A 123 18.27 27.25 -36.53
CA GLN A 123 17.17 27.99 -37.17
C GLN A 123 17.21 29.48 -36.82
N THR A 124 17.50 29.80 -35.56
CA THR A 124 17.60 31.19 -35.08
C THR A 124 18.76 31.90 -35.78
N LYS A 125 19.91 31.25 -35.93
CA LYS A 125 21.07 31.80 -36.64
C LYS A 125 20.75 32.11 -38.10
N LYS A 126 20.14 31.18 -38.82
CA LYS A 126 19.67 31.39 -40.21
C LYS A 126 18.66 32.52 -40.31
N MET A 127 17.74 32.62 -39.36
CA MET A 127 16.77 33.71 -39.33
C MET A 127 17.46 35.07 -39.20
N VAL A 128 18.45 35.19 -38.29
CA VAL A 128 19.23 36.42 -38.11
C VAL A 128 19.99 36.78 -39.40
N GLU A 129 20.61 35.81 -40.08
CA GLU A 129 21.29 36.02 -41.36
C GLU A 129 20.34 36.54 -42.45
N VAL A 130 19.15 35.92 -42.58
CA VAL A 130 18.13 36.35 -43.54
C VAL A 130 17.63 37.76 -43.23
N VAL A 131 17.38 38.08 -41.96
CA VAL A 131 16.96 39.42 -41.52
C VAL A 131 18.04 40.46 -41.85
N ASN A 132 19.31 40.16 -41.58
CA ASN A 132 20.42 41.07 -41.90
C ASN A 132 20.56 41.31 -43.40
N ARG A 133 20.48 40.25 -44.21
CA ARG A 133 20.52 40.36 -45.68
C ARG A 133 19.38 41.22 -46.21
N HIS A 134 18.16 41.05 -45.68
CA HIS A 134 17.03 41.90 -46.04
C HIS A 134 17.23 43.35 -45.60
N ALA A 135 17.79 43.60 -44.42
CA ALA A 135 18.11 44.95 -43.96
C ALA A 135 19.12 45.64 -44.88
N GLU A 136 20.16 44.93 -45.33
CA GLU A 136 21.14 45.43 -46.29
C GLU A 136 20.54 45.72 -47.67
N GLN A 137 19.77 44.78 -48.21
CA GLN A 137 19.06 44.96 -49.49
C GLN A 137 18.10 46.15 -49.44
N ASN A 138 17.35 46.30 -48.35
CA ASN A 138 16.44 47.43 -48.16
C ASN A 138 17.21 48.75 -48.06
N ARG A 139 18.35 48.80 -47.36
CA ARG A 139 19.22 49.98 -47.32
C ARG A 139 19.73 50.34 -48.72
N ALA A 140 20.24 49.36 -49.47
CA ALA A 140 20.75 49.57 -50.82
C ALA A 140 19.67 50.09 -51.78
N ALA A 141 18.47 49.49 -51.75
CA ALA A 141 17.32 49.94 -52.55
C ALA A 141 16.92 51.38 -52.20
N MET A 142 16.86 51.71 -50.91
CA MET A 142 16.57 53.06 -50.43
C MET A 142 17.60 54.08 -50.93
N THR A 143 18.89 53.75 -50.84
CA THR A 143 19.97 54.60 -51.35
C THR A 143 19.84 54.82 -52.86
N LEU A 144 19.57 53.77 -53.64
CA LEU A 144 19.37 53.88 -55.09
C LEU A 144 18.18 54.76 -55.44
N MET A 145 17.04 54.60 -54.76
CA MET A 145 15.88 55.47 -54.96
C MET A 145 16.23 56.94 -54.65
N ALA A 146 16.94 57.18 -53.54
CA ALA A 146 17.32 58.52 -53.15
C ALA A 146 18.29 59.18 -54.15
N THR A 147 19.27 58.45 -54.69
CA THR A 147 20.18 58.98 -55.72
C THR A 147 19.47 59.28 -57.04
N LEU A 148 18.53 58.42 -57.47
CA LEU A 148 17.74 58.66 -58.68
C LEU A 148 16.82 59.88 -58.53
N ILE A 149 16.22 60.09 -57.35
CA ILE A 149 15.40 61.28 -57.06
C ILE A 149 16.26 62.54 -57.11
N ASP A 150 17.44 62.52 -56.49
CA ASP A 150 18.33 63.68 -56.44
C ASP A 150 18.88 64.03 -57.84
N ALA A 151 19.21 63.03 -58.65
CA ALA A 151 19.65 63.20 -60.04
C ALA A 151 18.54 63.78 -60.95
N LYS A 152 17.27 63.42 -60.70
CA LYS A 152 16.14 63.87 -61.52
C LYS A 152 15.67 65.29 -61.16
N ASN A 153 15.77 65.70 -59.90
CA ASN A 153 15.20 66.96 -59.41
C ASN A 153 16.21 67.97 -58.86
N GLN A 154 17.51 67.68 -58.78
CA GLN A 154 18.51 68.49 -58.04
C GLN A 154 18.02 68.88 -56.63
N SER A 155 17.20 68.03 -56.01
CA SER A 155 16.35 68.41 -54.88
C SER A 155 17.08 68.48 -53.54
N GLY A 156 18.34 68.03 -53.44
CA GLY A 156 19.07 67.93 -52.18
C GLY A 156 18.46 66.91 -51.21
N PHE A 157 17.71 65.93 -51.73
CA PHE A 157 16.88 65.02 -50.92
C PHE A 157 17.72 64.21 -49.93
N LEU A 158 18.91 63.75 -50.35
CA LEU A 158 19.86 63.04 -49.48
C LEU A 158 20.34 63.91 -48.32
N ASN A 159 20.52 65.22 -48.53
CA ASN A 159 20.94 66.16 -47.48
C ASN A 159 19.83 66.35 -46.45
N ASP A 160 18.58 66.49 -46.88
CA ASP A 160 17.43 66.65 -45.98
C ASP A 160 17.08 65.35 -45.26
N LEU A 161 17.21 64.20 -45.93
CA LEU A 161 17.09 62.89 -45.29
C LEU A 161 18.17 62.70 -44.22
N GLY A 162 19.42 63.09 -44.51
CA GLY A 162 20.52 63.08 -43.56
C GLY A 162 20.24 63.92 -42.32
N LYS A 163 19.79 65.17 -42.49
CA LYS A 163 19.40 66.05 -41.36
C LYS A 163 18.28 65.43 -40.52
N THR A 164 17.30 64.79 -41.16
CA THR A 164 16.15 64.17 -40.48
C THR A 164 16.57 62.92 -39.71
N TYR A 165 17.47 62.10 -40.26
CA TYR A 165 18.04 60.94 -39.59
C TYR A 165 18.86 61.34 -38.35
N THR A 166 19.68 62.39 -38.47
CA THR A 166 20.46 62.92 -37.33
C THR A 166 19.54 63.42 -36.21
N LYS A 167 18.43 64.10 -36.56
CA LYS A 167 17.40 64.50 -35.57
C LYS A 167 16.73 63.30 -34.90
N LEU A 168 16.44 62.23 -35.65
CA LEU A 168 15.84 61.00 -35.13
C LEU A 168 16.77 60.27 -34.15
N LEU A 169 18.07 60.20 -34.46
CA LEU A 169 19.07 59.62 -33.57
C LEU A 169 19.25 60.44 -32.29
N LEU A 170 19.28 61.78 -32.40
CA LEU A 170 19.31 62.70 -31.25
C LEU A 170 18.08 62.54 -30.35
N ASN A 171 16.87 62.43 -30.94
CA ASN A 171 15.65 62.19 -30.17
C ASN A 171 15.63 60.82 -29.46
N LYS A 172 16.18 59.78 -30.09
CA LYS A 172 16.26 58.44 -29.48
C LYS A 172 17.22 58.37 -28.30
N GLN A 173 18.26 59.21 -28.28
CA GLN A 173 19.20 59.31 -27.15
C GLN A 173 18.67 60.15 -25.98
N GLN A 174 17.66 61.01 -26.22
CA GLN A 174 17.00 61.80 -25.16
C GLN A 174 15.81 61.08 -24.50
N SER A 175 15.35 59.97 -25.08
CA SER A 175 14.23 59.16 -24.58
C SER A 175 14.67 57.88 -23.83
N LEU A 176 15.95 57.77 -23.46
CA LEU A 176 16.54 56.78 -22.55
C LEU A 176 16.99 57.51 -21.29
#